data_AF-A4APC4-F1
#
_entry.id   AF-A4APC4-F1
#
_cell.length_a   1.000
_cell.length_b   1.000
_cell.length_c   1.000
_cell.angle_alpha   90.00
_cell.angle_beta   90.00
_cell.angle_gamma   90.00
#
_symmetry.space_group_name_H-M   'P 1'
#
loop_
_entity.id
_entity.type
_entity.pdbx_description
1 polymer ?
#
loop_
_entity_poly.entity_id
_entity_poly.type
_entity_poly.pdbx_seq_one_letter_code
_entity_poly.pdbx_strand_id
1 'polypeptide(L)' 'MTLYIAQFTAKHRIIQIEENSIFTWHQESGEIDTAMLMNKIKNESSIHFFKLVAGKNYEVDPEDISVTIWRAEPFSG' A
#
# COMPACT_ATOMS: atom_id res chain seq x y z
N MET A 1 -9.95 16.28 -10.56
CA MET A 1 -9.09 15.15 -10.17
C MET A 1 -8.03 15.71 -9.25
N THR A 2 -8.01 15.26 -8.00
CA THR A 2 -7.14 15.80 -6.94
C THR A 2 -6.09 14.75 -6.61
N LEU A 3 -4.85 15.19 -6.43
CA LEU A 3 -3.76 14.33 -5.97
C LEU A 3 -3.87 14.17 -4.45
N TYR A 4 -3.71 12.94 -3.98
CA TYR A 4 -3.70 12.60 -2.56
C TYR A 4 -2.42 11.87 -2.20
N ILE A 5 -2.09 11.91 -0.91
CA ILE A 5 -0.95 11.23 -0.30
C ILE A 5 -1.42 10.44 0.91
N ALA A 6 -0.87 9.25 1.10
CA ALA A 6 -1.13 8.43 2.28
C ALA A 6 0.17 7.87 2.85
N GLN A 7 0.31 7.94 4.17
CA GLN A 7 1.31 7.19 4.91
C GLN A 7 0.72 5.83 5.28
N PHE A 8 1.47 4.77 5.00
CA PHE A 8 1.04 3.41 5.31
C PHE A 8 2.18 2.53 5.80
N THR A 9 1.79 1.46 6.48
CA THR A 9 2.65 0.30 6.75
C THR A 9 2.05 -0.94 6.12
N ALA A 10 2.88 -1.80 5.52
CA ALA A 10 2.46 -3.12 5.08
C ALA A 10 3.30 -4.22 5.72
N LYS A 11 2.63 -5.32 6.08
CA LYS A 11 3.23 -6.51 6.68
C LYS A 11 2.82 -7.74 5.90
N HIS A 12 3.77 -8.62 5.66
CA HIS A 12 3.52 -9.94 5.14
C HIS A 12 3.51 -10.95 6.30
N ARG A 13 2.64 -11.95 6.25
CA ARG A 13 2.47 -12.97 7.29
C ARG A 13 3.78 -13.69 7.68
N ILE A 14 4.56 -14.12 6.67
CA ILE A 14 5.81 -14.87 6.85
C ILE A 14 7.06 -13.99 6.77
N ILE A 15 7.19 -13.13 5.76
CA ILE A 15 8.38 -12.28 5.55
C ILE A 15 8.47 -11.25 6.70
N GLN A 16 9.53 -11.38 7.52
CA GLN A 16 9.76 -10.57 8.73
C GLN A 16 10.33 -9.18 8.44
N ILE A 17 9.80 -8.50 7.42
CA ILE A 17 10.17 -7.13 7.05
C ILE A 17 8.87 -6.31 6.93
N GLU A 18 8.91 -5.07 7.37
CA GLU A 18 7.78 -4.14 7.31
C GLU A 18 8.07 -3.06 6.24
N GLU A 19 7.13 -2.87 5.31
CA GLU A 19 7.16 -1.75 4.38
C GLU A 19 6.62 -0.52 5.11
N ASN A 20 7.46 0.48 5.34
CA ASN A 20 7.06 1.80 5.84
C ASN A 20 7.21 2.79 4.69
N SER A 21 6.10 3.31 4.16
CA SER A 21 6.14 4.05 2.90
C SER A 21 5.01 5.08 2.75
N ILE A 22 5.06 5.79 1.63
CA ILE A 22 4.07 6.75 1.17
C ILE A 22 3.48 6.26 -0.15
N PHE A 23 2.18 6.46 -0.33
CA PHE A 23 1.48 6.18 -1.58
C PHE A 23 0.77 7.44 -2.07
N THR A 24 0.95 7.80 -3.34
CA THR A 24 0.26 8.93 -3.98
C THR A 24 -0.67 8.43 -5.07
N TRP A 25 -1.89 8.98 -5.13
CA TRP A 25 -2.86 8.62 -6.17
C TRP A 25 -3.75 9.80 -6.53
N HIS A 26 -4.40 9.69 -7.69
CA HIS A 26 -5.41 10.63 -8.14
C HIS A 26 -6.80 10.04 -7.92
N GLN A 27 -7.73 10.85 -7.43
CA GLN A 27 -9.16 10.51 -7.40
C GLN A 27 -10.03 11.75 -7.68
N GLU A 28 -11.32 11.54 -7.93
CA GLU A 28 -12.30 12.63 -7.89
C GLU A 28 -12.38 13.21 -6.47
N SER A 29 -12.72 14.50 -6.36
CA SER A 29 -12.86 15.13 -5.04
C SER A 29 -13.98 14.43 -4.27
N GLY A 30 -13.69 14.01 -3.04
CA GLY A 30 -14.62 13.23 -2.25
C GLY A 30 -13.93 12.62 -1.03
N GLU A 31 -14.69 11.85 -0.25
CA GLU A 31 -14.15 11.13 0.90
C GLU A 31 -13.17 10.03 0.46
N ILE A 32 -12.17 9.77 1.30
CA ILE A 32 -11.20 8.72 1.06
C ILE A 32 -11.77 7.41 1.61
N ASP A 33 -12.17 6.49 0.71
CA ASP A 33 -12.49 5.13 1.09
C ASP A 33 -11.20 4.37 1.44
N THR A 34 -10.97 4.18 2.73
CA THR A 34 -9.76 3.52 3.23
C THR A 34 -9.69 2.05 2.85
N ALA A 35 -10.82 1.35 2.68
CA ALA A 35 -10.82 -0.05 2.26
C ALA A 35 -10.39 -0.19 0.79
N MET A 36 -10.91 0.69 -0.08
CA MET A 36 -10.45 0.74 -1.47
C MET A 36 -8.98 1.15 -1.56
N LEU A 37 -8.55 2.14 -0.76
CA LEU A 37 -7.16 2.60 -0.75
C LEU A 37 -6.19 1.51 -0.25
N MET A 38 -6.55 0.75 0.78
CA MET A 38 -5.74 -0.38 1.26
C MET A 38 -5.56 -1.45 0.17
N ASN A 39 -6.64 -1.79 -0.54
CA ASN A 39 -6.56 -2.75 -1.65
C ASN A 39 -5.71 -2.21 -2.80
N LYS A 40 -5.82 -0.91 -3.10
CA LYS A 40 -5.01 -0.25 -4.12
C LYS A 40 -3.53 -0.30 -3.75
N ILE A 41 -3.16 0.11 -2.53
CA ILE A 41 -1.78 0.05 -2.01
C ILE A 41 -1.24 -1.39 -2.05
N LYS A 42 -2.04 -2.37 -1.61
CA LYS A 42 -1.68 -3.79 -1.64
C LYS A 42 -1.29 -4.25 -3.05
N ASN A 43 -2.14 -3.94 -4.03
CA ASN A 43 -1.99 -4.40 -5.42
C ASN A 43 -0.94 -3.63 -6.22
N GLU A 44 -0.76 -2.33 -5.95
CA GLU A 44 0.10 -1.45 -6.75
C GLU A 44 1.48 -1.21 -6.12
N SER A 45 1.64 -1.44 -4.81
CA SER A 45 2.90 -1.24 -4.09
C SER A 45 3.35 -2.49 -3.35
N SER A 46 2.62 -2.91 -2.32
CA SER A 46 3.15 -3.83 -1.31
C SER A 46 3.47 -5.22 -1.86
N ILE A 47 2.65 -5.76 -2.77
CA ILE A 47 2.94 -7.05 -3.42
C ILE A 47 4.27 -7.02 -4.17
N HIS A 48 4.61 -5.90 -4.80
CA HIS A 48 5.86 -5.75 -5.54
C HIS A 48 7.05 -5.62 -4.59
N PHE A 49 6.90 -4.85 -3.51
CA PHE A 49 7.90 -4.76 -2.45
C PHE A 49 8.25 -6.14 -1.89
N PHE A 50 7.25 -6.91 -1.46
CA PHE A 50 7.50 -8.24 -0.88
C PHE A 50 8.05 -9.24 -1.90
N LYS A 51 7.64 -9.18 -3.18
CA LYS A 51 8.23 -10.00 -4.24
C LYS A 51 9.72 -9.69 -4.45
N LEU A 52 10.12 -8.42 -4.36
CA LEU A 52 11.52 -8.02 -4.46
C LEU A 52 12.35 -8.53 -3.27
N VAL A 53 11.78 -8.47 -2.07
CA VAL A 53 12.45 -8.89 -0.83
C VAL A 53 12.56 -10.42 -0.72
N ALA A 54 11.52 -11.16 -1.08
CA ALA A 54 11.46 -12.61 -0.92
C ALA A 54 12.33 -13.37 -1.95
N GLY A 55 12.65 -12.72 -3.09
CA GLY A 55 13.39 -13.34 -4.18
C GLY A 55 12.56 -14.37 -4.96
N LYS A 56 13.21 -15.21 -5.77
CA LYS A 56 12.53 -16.14 -6.71
C LYS A 56 12.00 -17.43 -6.07
N ASN A 57 12.34 -17.71 -4.81
CA ASN A 57 12.09 -19.01 -4.19
C ASN A 57 10.85 -19.03 -3.29
N TYR A 58 10.16 -17.90 -3.14
CA TYR A 58 8.97 -17.79 -2.31
C TYR A 58 7.87 -17.06 -3.08
N GLU A 59 6.72 -17.72 -3.20
CA GLU A 59 5.53 -17.13 -3.81
C GLU A 59 4.85 -16.19 -2.82
N VAL A 60 4.66 -14.94 -3.25
CA VAL A 60 4.02 -13.90 -2.44
C VAL A 60 2.57 -13.76 -2.87
N ASP A 61 1.66 -14.16 -1.99
CA ASP A 61 0.21 -14.02 -2.15
C ASP A 61 -0.27 -12.67 -1.57
N PRO A 62 -1.07 -11.86 -2.30
CA PRO A 62 -1.68 -10.65 -1.75
C PRO A 62 -2.52 -10.88 -0.48
N GLU A 63 -3.09 -12.06 -0.28
CA GLU A 63 -3.87 -12.39 0.92
C GLU A 63 -3.00 -12.53 2.18
N ASP A 64 -1.70 -12.80 2.03
CA ASP A 64 -0.73 -12.80 3.13
C ASP A 64 -0.24 -11.38 3.50
N ILE A 65 -0.67 -10.36 2.76
CA ILE A 65 -0.28 -8.96 2.98
C ILE A 65 -1.40 -8.20 3.68
N SER A 66 -1.05 -7.56 4.79
CA SER A 66 -1.91 -6.60 5.49
C SER A 66 -1.37 -5.19 5.30
N VAL A 67 -2.25 -4.24 5.00
CA VAL A 67 -1.92 -2.81 4.86
C VAL A 67 -2.64 -2.05 5.96
N THR A 68 -1.96 -1.09 6.58
CA THR A 68 -2.52 -0.16 7.56
C THR A 68 -2.21 1.25 7.11
N ILE A 69 -3.25 2.07 6.93
CA ILE A 69 -3.13 3.47 6.56
C ILE A 69 -3.17 4.29 7.85
N TRP A 70 -2.14 5.10 8.07
CA TRP A 70 -2.03 5.94 9.27
C TRP A 70 -2.61 7.33 9.05
N ARG A 71 -2.37 7.89 7.86
CA ARG A 71 -2.82 9.22 7.46
C ARG A 71 -3.05 9.26 5.97
N ALA A 72 -4.08 9.96 5.53
CA ALA A 72 -4.34 10.23 4.13
C ALA A 72 -4.91 11.64 3.98
N GLU A 73 -4.42 12.41 3.01
CA GLU A 73 -4.85 13.80 2.79
C GLU A 73 -4.63 14.26 1.34
N PRO A 74 -5.33 15.33 0.89
CA PRO A 74 -5.00 15.99 -0.36
C PRO A 74 -3.54 16.47 -0.38
N PHE A 75 -2.88 16.33 -1.51
CA PHE A 75 -1.47 16.64 -1.69
C PHE A 75 -1.28 17.57 -2.88
N SER A 76 -0.58 18.67 -2.65
CA SER A 76 -0.37 19.74 -3.64
C SER A 76 0.97 19.67 -4.37
N GLY A 77 1.85 18.72 -4.03
CA GLY A 77 3.22 18.65 -4.56
C GLY A 77 4.18 19.49 -3.76
#